data_AF-A0A3D1V7Y6-F1
#
_entry.id   AF-A0A3D1V7Y6-F1
#
_cell.length_a   1.000
_cell.length_b   1.000
_cell.length_c   1.000
_cell.angle_alpha   90.00
_cell.angle_beta   90.00
_cell.angle_gamma   90.00
#
_symmetry.space_group_name_H-M   'P 1'
#
loop_
_entity.id
_entity.type
_entity.pdbx_description
1 polymer ?
#
loop_
_entity_poly.entity_id
_entity_poly.type
_entity_poly.pdbx_seq_one_letter_code
_entity_poly.pdbx_strand_id
1 'polypeptide(L)'
;QYEMEDTFQTMLGSRPVGVRLTPGMLAAWRPPVEVYETDVELVVLAEIGGIANVQVEVSIDDQVLAIRGERAPLHCEERRRIHAMGIAYGPFAADIFVPFAVDHDAIRADYDAGILTIRLPRAAATKIPVKATTLDLETNE
;
A
#
# COMPACT_ATOMS: atom_id res chain seq x y z
N GLN A 1 0.68 30.10 -14.07
CA GLN A 1 0.12 30.47 -12.75
C GLN A 1 -0.96 29.47 -12.30
N TYR A 2 -0.62 28.19 -12.22
CA TYR A 2 -1.47 27.16 -11.60
C TYR A 2 -0.58 25.98 -11.17
N GLU A 3 0.45 26.27 -10.38
CA GLU A 3 1.44 25.26 -9.97
C GLU A 3 1.91 25.45 -8.52
N MET A 4 1.16 26.19 -7.69
CA MET A 4 1.60 26.54 -6.34
C MET A 4 0.57 26.40 -5.22
N GLU A 5 -0.57 25.74 -5.46
CA GLU A 5 -1.57 25.56 -4.38
C GLU A 5 -1.65 24.12 -3.83
N ASP A 6 -1.13 23.11 -4.54
CA ASP A 6 -1.26 21.71 -4.09
C ASP A 6 -0.18 21.29 -3.07
N THR A 7 0.76 22.18 -2.76
CA THR A 7 1.86 21.91 -1.81
C THR A 7 1.56 22.46 -0.41
N PHE A 8 0.57 23.35 -0.26
CA PHE A 8 0.38 24.10 0.98
C PHE A 8 -0.61 23.46 1.98
N GLN A 9 -1.36 22.42 1.61
CA GLN A 9 -2.21 21.67 2.55
C GLN A 9 -1.53 20.45 3.19
N THR A 10 -0.25 20.20 2.93
CA THR A 10 0.49 19.05 3.50
C THR A 10 0.95 19.24 4.95
N MET A 11 0.74 20.42 5.57
CA MET A 11 1.40 20.75 6.84
C MET A 11 0.55 20.63 8.12
N LEU A 12 -0.76 20.40 8.09
CA LEU A 12 -1.56 20.32 9.32
C LEU A 12 -2.68 19.27 9.24
N GLY A 13 -2.43 18.10 9.84
CA GLY A 13 -3.46 17.18 10.34
C GLY A 13 -3.95 16.10 9.37
N SER A 14 -3.51 14.86 9.61
CA SER A 14 -4.02 13.60 9.04
C SER A 14 -3.81 13.43 7.53
N ARG A 15 -2.73 12.70 7.17
CA ARG A 15 -2.49 12.26 5.80
C ARG A 15 -3.58 11.23 5.42
N PRO A 16 -4.42 11.49 4.40
CA PRO A 16 -5.37 10.48 3.95
C PRO A 16 -4.60 9.28 3.39
N VAL A 17 -5.04 8.07 3.74
CA VAL A 17 -4.59 6.85 3.09
C VAL A 17 -4.93 6.97 1.60
N GLY A 18 -3.92 6.99 0.75
CA GLY A 18 -4.09 7.28 -0.67
C GLY A 18 -2.98 6.68 -1.51
N VAL A 19 -3.32 6.36 -2.76
CA VAL A 19 -2.39 5.77 -3.73
C VAL A 19 -1.42 6.85 -4.23
N ARG A 20 -0.12 6.68 -3.99
CA ARG A 20 0.89 7.66 -4.43
C ARG A 20 1.17 7.54 -5.93
N LEU A 21 1.29 8.68 -6.61
CA LEU A 21 1.78 8.77 -7.99
C LEU A 21 3.29 8.97 -7.97
N THR A 22 4.05 8.01 -8.50
CA THR A 22 5.49 8.13 -8.77
C THR A 22 5.69 8.42 -10.27
N PRO A 23 6.06 9.66 -10.66
CA PRO A 23 6.37 9.98 -12.05
C PRO A 23 7.73 9.39 -12.43
N GLY A 24 7.83 8.70 -13.58
CA GLY A 24 9.12 8.29 -14.19
C GLY A 24 9.30 6.80 -14.48
N MET A 25 8.40 5.93 -14.01
CA MET A 25 8.32 4.54 -14.51
C MET A 25 7.61 4.57 -15.88
N LEU A 26 8.19 3.96 -16.92
CA LEU A 26 7.52 3.76 -18.21
C LEU A 26 6.12 3.16 -17.99
N ALA A 27 5.08 3.98 -18.15
CA ALA A 27 3.66 3.68 -18.28
C ALA A 27 3.14 2.38 -17.63
N ALA A 28 3.49 2.11 -16.36
CA ALA A 28 2.86 1.04 -15.61
C ALA A 28 1.38 1.38 -15.38
N TRP A 29 0.48 0.47 -15.74
CA TRP A 29 -0.95 0.70 -15.48
C TRP A 29 -1.24 0.54 -14.00
N ARG A 30 -2.34 1.14 -13.55
CA ARG A 30 -2.74 1.12 -12.15
C ARG A 30 -3.91 0.17 -11.97
N PRO A 31 -3.76 -0.90 -11.18
CA PRO A 31 -4.92 -1.70 -10.82
C PRO A 31 -5.89 -0.85 -10.00
N PRO A 32 -7.20 -1.06 -10.16
CA PRO A 32 -8.17 -0.57 -9.18
C PRO A 32 -7.81 -1.12 -7.80
N VAL A 33 -7.79 -0.24 -6.80
CA VAL A 33 -7.47 -0.60 -5.42
C VAL A 33 -8.56 -0.08 -4.50
N GLU A 34 -8.99 -0.92 -3.57
CA GLU A 34 -9.81 -0.56 -2.42
C GLU A 34 -8.97 -0.69 -1.15
N VAL A 35 -9.03 0.32 -0.29
CA VAL A 35 -8.30 0.34 0.98
C VAL A 35 -9.24 0.74 2.09
N TYR A 36 -9.32 -0.08 3.13
CA TYR A 36 -10.06 0.25 4.33
C TYR A 36 -9.32 -0.21 5.59
N GLU A 37 -9.60 0.48 6.69
CA GLU A 37 -9.04 0.20 8.00
C GLU A 37 -10.13 -0.36 8.91
N THR A 38 -9.74 -1.32 9.75
CA THR A 38 -10.52 -1.80 10.90
C THR A 38 -9.77 -1.44 12.18
N ASP A 39 -10.34 -1.73 13.35
CA ASP A 39 -9.68 -1.47 14.64
C ASP A 39 -8.32 -2.19 14.79
N VAL A 40 -8.09 -3.27 14.05
CA VAL A 40 -6.94 -4.17 14.23
C VAL A 40 -6.01 -4.27 13.01
N GLU A 41 -6.46 -3.89 11.82
CA GLU A 41 -5.68 -4.07 10.58
C GLU A 41 -6.10 -3.10 9.46
N LEU A 42 -5.18 -2.87 8.52
CA LEU A 42 -5.45 -2.25 7.22
C LEU A 42 -5.61 -3.37 6.19
N VAL A 43 -6.66 -3.30 5.39
CA VAL A 43 -6.92 -4.26 4.32
C VAL A 43 -6.85 -3.55 2.97
N VAL A 44 -6.08 -4.12 2.05
CA VAL A 44 -5.88 -3.62 0.69
C VAL A 44 -6.34 -4.68 -0.30
N LEU A 45 -7.27 -4.33 -1.17
CA LEU A 45 -7.75 -5.18 -2.25
C LEU A 45 -7.29 -4.55 -3.57
N ALA A 46 -6.64 -5.33 -4.42
CA ALA A 46 -6.25 -4.90 -5.76
C ALA A 46 -6.90 -5.83 -6.80
N GLU A 47 -7.63 -5.26 -7.76
CA GLU A 47 -8.22 -6.00 -8.87
C GLU A 47 -7.16 -6.22 -9.96
N ILE A 48 -6.67 -7.46 -10.05
CA ILE A 48 -5.59 -7.85 -10.96
C ILE A 48 -5.95 -9.15 -11.68
N GLY A 49 -7.02 -9.13 -12.47
CA GLY A 49 -7.48 -10.29 -13.22
C GLY A 49 -6.56 -10.72 -14.37
N GLY A 50 -6.57 -12.03 -14.68
CA GLY A 50 -5.91 -12.60 -15.85
C GLY A 50 -4.44 -13.00 -15.66
N ILE A 51 -3.96 -13.06 -14.41
CA ILE A 51 -2.60 -13.51 -14.09
C ILE A 51 -2.66 -14.98 -13.67
N ALA A 52 -2.17 -15.86 -14.55
CA ALA A 52 -2.19 -17.31 -14.34
C ALA A 52 -1.04 -17.82 -13.45
N ASN A 53 0.03 -17.03 -13.34
CA ASN A 53 1.18 -17.31 -12.48
C ASN A 53 1.55 -16.00 -11.81
N VAL A 54 1.38 -15.92 -10.49
CA VAL A 54 1.57 -14.73 -9.65
C VAL A 54 3.00 -14.19 -9.81
N GLN A 55 3.25 -13.38 -10.83
CA GLN A 55 4.38 -12.45 -10.88
C GLN A 55 3.92 -11.13 -10.27
N VAL A 56 3.41 -11.23 -9.04
CA VAL A 56 3.06 -10.08 -8.23
C VAL A 56 4.02 -10.03 -7.07
N GLU A 57 4.81 -8.97 -7.03
CA GLU A 57 5.68 -8.65 -5.92
C GLU A 57 4.92 -7.70 -4.99
N VAL A 58 4.82 -8.11 -3.73
CA VAL A 58 4.27 -7.29 -2.65
C VAL A 58 5.39 -7.04 -1.65
N SER A 59 5.71 -5.77 -1.43
CA SER A 59 6.73 -5.38 -0.45
C SER A 59 6.23 -4.22 0.40
N ILE A 60 6.70 -4.17 1.64
CA ILE A 60 6.45 -3.04 2.54
C ILE A 60 7.79 -2.45 2.93
N ASP A 61 7.97 -1.15 2.67
CA ASP A 61 9.16 -0.40 3.03
C ASP A 61 8.71 0.89 3.73
N ASP A 62 9.30 1.17 4.90
CA ASP A 62 8.86 2.19 5.86
C ASP A 62 7.35 2.17 6.16
N GLN A 63 6.58 2.96 5.41
CA GLN A 63 5.12 3.13 5.53
C GLN A 63 4.44 3.01 4.17
N VAL A 64 5.06 2.35 3.20
CA VAL A 64 4.53 2.19 1.85
C VAL A 64 4.43 0.71 1.52
N LEU A 65 3.21 0.23 1.36
CA LEU A 65 2.93 -1.05 0.73
C LEU A 65 3.00 -0.86 -0.79
N ALA A 66 3.93 -1.54 -1.43
CA ALA A 66 4.09 -1.53 -2.88
C ALA A 66 3.64 -2.86 -3.48
N ILE A 67 2.82 -2.75 -4.53
CA ILE A 67 2.32 -3.88 -5.32
C ILE A 67 2.84 -3.67 -6.74
N ARG A 68 3.65 -4.60 -7.24
CA ARG A 68 4.26 -4.53 -8.57
C ARG A 68 4.09 -5.85 -9.30
N GLY A 69 4.07 -5.81 -10.63
CA GLY A 69 4.03 -7.03 -11.43
C GLY A 69 3.80 -6.74 -12.89
N GLU A 70 3.49 -7.80 -13.65
CA GLU A 70 3.22 -7.69 -15.08
C GLU A 70 2.01 -8.54 -15.50
N ARG A 71 1.11 -7.96 -16.29
CA ARG A 71 0.00 -8.69 -16.91
C ARG A 71 0.28 -8.95 -18.38
N ALA A 72 0.57 -10.19 -18.72
CA ALA A 72 0.75 -10.62 -20.10
C ALA A 72 -0.57 -10.49 -20.91
N PRO A 73 -0.49 -10.20 -22.22
CA PRO A 73 -1.63 -10.31 -23.11
C PRO A 73 -2.24 -11.72 -23.09
N LEU A 74 -3.56 -11.82 -22.92
CA LEU A 74 -4.26 -13.12 -22.90
C LEU A 74 -4.18 -13.83 -24.26
N HIS A 75 -4.06 -13.08 -25.34
CA HIS A 75 -4.00 -13.60 -26.71
C HIS A 75 -2.90 -12.88 -27.48
N CYS A 76 -2.00 -13.64 -28.10
CA CYS A 76 -0.88 -13.14 -28.90
C CYS A 76 -1.05 -13.50 -30.38
N GLU A 77 -2.25 -13.36 -30.92
CA GLU A 77 -2.50 -13.58 -32.34
C GLU A 77 -1.92 -12.41 -33.16
N GLU A 78 -0.93 -12.72 -34.01
CA GLU A 78 -0.23 -11.72 -34.83
C GLU A 78 -1.15 -11.01 -35.84
N ARG A 79 -2.26 -11.65 -36.22
CA ARG A 79 -3.18 -11.15 -37.27
C ARG A 79 -4.60 -11.00 -36.73
N ARG A 80 -4.80 -10.01 -35.86
CA ARG A 80 -6.14 -9.62 -35.37
C ARG A 80 -6.47 -8.16 -35.66
N ARG A 81 -7.76 -7.88 -35.85
CA ARG A 81 -8.29 -6.52 -35.89
C ARG A 81 -8.92 -6.21 -34.54
N ILE A 82 -8.34 -5.25 -33.83
CA ILE A 82 -8.88 -4.77 -32.55
C ILE A 82 -9.96 -3.73 -32.86
N HIS A 83 -11.20 -4.01 -32.45
CA HIS A 83 -12.30 -3.05 -32.55
C HIS A 83 -12.35 -2.08 -31.37
N ALA A 84 -11.90 -2.53 -30.18
CA ALA A 84 -11.82 -1.74 -28.97
C ALA A 84 -10.72 -2.27 -28.04
N MET A 85 -10.09 -1.36 -27.28
CA MET A 85 -9.06 -1.70 -26.30
C MET A 85 -9.39 -1.04 -24.96
N GLY A 86 -9.77 -1.84 -23.97
CA GLY A 86 -10.03 -1.39 -22.60
C GLY A 86 -9.36 -2.24 -21.52
N ILE A 87 -8.69 -3.34 -21.92
CA ILE A 87 -7.93 -4.20 -21.03
C ILE A 87 -6.49 -3.69 -21.02
N ALA A 88 -5.99 -3.30 -19.86
CA ALA A 88 -4.59 -2.91 -19.69
C ALA A 88 -3.65 -4.12 -19.78
N TYR A 89 -2.44 -3.98 -20.30
CA TYR A 89 -1.44 -5.05 -20.29
C TYR A 89 -0.07 -4.46 -19.99
N GLY A 90 0.90 -5.34 -19.72
CA GLY A 90 2.25 -4.94 -19.34
C GLY A 90 2.38 -4.66 -17.84
N PRO A 91 3.42 -3.92 -17.44
CA PRO A 91 3.76 -3.71 -16.04
C PRO A 91 2.66 -2.95 -15.32
N PHE A 92 2.44 -3.27 -14.06
CA PHE A 92 1.56 -2.53 -13.17
C PHE A 92 2.27 -2.17 -11.86
N ALA A 93 1.81 -1.09 -11.25
CA ALA A 93 2.30 -0.63 -9.96
C ALA A 93 1.20 0.10 -9.17
N ALA A 94 1.16 -0.17 -7.86
CA ALA A 94 0.37 0.58 -6.90
C ALA A 94 1.17 0.74 -5.59
N ASP A 95 1.27 1.99 -5.11
CA ASP A 95 1.91 2.32 -3.84
C ASP A 95 0.83 2.85 -2.89
N ILE A 96 0.66 2.20 -1.73
CA ILE A 96 -0.35 2.52 -0.71
C ILE A 96 0.36 2.97 0.56
N PHE A 97 -0.01 4.14 1.07
CA PHE A 97 0.49 4.62 2.37
C PHE A 97 -0.18 3.86 3.52
N VAL A 98 0.63 3.36 4.45
CA VAL A 98 0.19 2.65 5.66
C VAL A 98 0.30 3.62 6.85
N PRO A 99 -0.82 4.02 7.48
CA PRO A 99 -0.83 5.12 8.45
C PRO A 99 -0.30 4.74 9.85
N PHE A 100 0.18 3.51 10.03
CA PHE A 100 0.64 3.00 11.32
C PHE A 100 1.71 1.92 11.18
N ALA A 101 2.37 1.59 12.30
CA ALA A 101 3.31 0.49 12.37
C ALA A 101 2.58 -0.87 12.24
N VAL A 102 3.10 -1.75 11.38
CA VAL A 102 2.52 -3.06 11.08
C VAL A 102 3.27 -4.16 11.82
N ASP A 103 2.56 -5.19 12.25
CA ASP A 103 3.17 -6.45 12.68
C ASP A 103 3.57 -7.25 11.43
N HIS A 104 4.86 -7.15 11.05
CA HIS A 104 5.38 -7.75 9.82
C HIS A 104 5.30 -9.28 9.81
N ASP A 105 5.37 -9.93 10.98
CA ASP A 105 5.31 -11.40 11.08
C ASP A 105 3.88 -11.93 10.86
N ALA A 106 2.88 -11.06 10.97
CA ALA A 106 1.47 -11.41 10.85
C ALA A 106 0.82 -10.95 9.52
N ILE A 107 1.59 -10.35 8.60
CA ILE A 107 1.10 -9.95 7.28
C ILE A 107 0.62 -11.17 6.50
N ARG A 108 -0.52 -11.05 5.82
CA ARG A 108 -1.06 -12.09 4.94
C ARG A 108 -1.44 -11.51 3.59
N ALA A 109 -1.23 -12.30 2.54
CA ALA A 109 -1.65 -11.99 1.20
C ALA A 109 -2.30 -13.22 0.57
N ASP A 110 -3.48 -13.04 0.02
CA ASP A 110 -4.27 -14.08 -0.64
C ASP A 110 -4.70 -13.57 -2.02
N TYR A 111 -4.70 -14.44 -3.03
CA TYR A 111 -5.18 -14.11 -4.36
C TYR A 111 -6.24 -15.10 -4.78
N ASP A 112 -7.45 -14.61 -4.98
CA ASP A 112 -8.61 -15.42 -5.39
C ASP A 112 -9.44 -14.67 -6.43
N ALA A 113 -9.91 -15.39 -7.44
CA ALA A 113 -10.79 -14.86 -8.48
C ALA A 113 -10.36 -13.53 -9.14
N GLY A 114 -9.05 -13.25 -9.23
CA GLY A 114 -8.53 -12.00 -9.81
C GLY A 114 -8.36 -10.86 -8.82
N ILE A 115 -8.61 -11.07 -7.53
CA ILE A 115 -8.45 -10.08 -6.46
C ILE A 115 -7.29 -10.48 -5.57
N LEU A 116 -6.30 -9.59 -5.46
CA LEU A 116 -5.24 -9.69 -4.46
C LEU A 116 -5.70 -9.00 -3.19
N THR A 117 -5.79 -9.72 -2.08
CA THR A 117 -6.13 -9.20 -0.76
C THR A 117 -4.89 -9.23 0.12
N ILE A 118 -4.49 -8.08 0.65
CA ILE A 118 -3.36 -7.93 1.57
C ILE A 118 -3.88 -7.42 2.90
N ARG A 119 -3.53 -8.11 3.98
CA ARG A 119 -3.89 -7.76 5.36
C ARG A 119 -2.64 -7.34 6.12
N LEU A 120 -2.68 -6.15 6.70
CA LEU A 120 -1.60 -5.52 7.44
C LEU A 120 -2.04 -5.27 8.89
N PRO A 121 -1.80 -6.23 9.81
CA PRO A 121 -2.17 -6.07 11.21
C PRO A 121 -1.42 -4.93 11.88
N ARG A 122 -2.10 -4.18 12.74
CA ARG A 122 -1.51 -3.09 13.51
C ARG A 122 -0.55 -3.67 14.56
N ALA A 123 0.67 -3.14 14.63
CA ALA A 123 1.63 -3.52 15.65
C ALA A 123 1.11 -3.15 17.05
N ALA A 124 1.32 -4.05 18.02
CA ALA A 124 0.98 -3.78 19.41
C ALA A 124 1.82 -2.61 19.96
N ALA A 125 1.17 -1.69 20.68
CA ALA A 125 1.89 -0.61 21.34
C ALA A 125 2.77 -1.17 22.47
N THR A 126 4.08 -1.07 22.32
CA THR A 126 5.04 -1.41 23.38
C THR A 126 4.88 -0.41 24.53
N LYS A 127 4.24 -0.83 25.63
CA LYS A 127 4.20 -0.04 26.86
C LYS A 127 5.60 -0.06 27.49
N ILE A 128 6.28 1.09 27.50
CA ILE A 128 7.54 1.24 28.23
C ILE A 128 7.22 1.48 29.71
N PRO A 129 7.58 0.58 30.64
CA PRO A 129 7.35 0.83 32.05
C PRO A 129 8.26 1.96 32.54
N VAL A 130 7.67 3.01 33.10
CA VAL A 130 8.42 4.07 33.78
C VAL A 130 8.71 3.58 35.21
N LYS A 131 10.00 3.40 35.56
CA LYS A 131 10.40 3.24 36.97
C LYS A 131 10.29 4.61 37.65
N ALA A 132 9.35 4.75 38.58
CA ALA A 132 9.33 5.89 39.49
C ALA A 132 10.48 5.73 40.49
N THR A 133 11.53 6.55 40.34
CA THR A 133 12.53 6.73 41.40
C THR A 133 12.02 7.83 42.31
N THR A 134 11.45 7.46 43.45
CA THR A 134 11.18 8.41 44.52
C THR A 134 12.52 8.91 45.05
N LEU A 135 12.86 10.16 44.75
CA LEU A 135 13.96 10.86 45.39
C LEU A 135 13.46 11.27 46.77
N ASP A 136 13.78 10.44 47.76
CA ASP A 136 13.62 10.82 49.16
C ASP A 136 14.56 12.01 49.42
N LEU A 137 13.99 13.20 49.50
CA LEU A 137 14.71 14.39 49.94
C LEU A 137 14.89 14.26 51.45
N GLU A 138 16.03 13.70 51.86
CA GLU A 138 16.48 13.79 53.25
C GLU A 138 16.59 15.27 53.62
N THR A 139 15.71 15.70 54.53
CA THR A 139 15.73 17.04 55.11
C THR A 139 16.77 17.02 56.22
N ASN A 140 17.91 17.66 56.00
CA ASN A 140 18.97 17.76 57.00
C ASN A 140 18.58 18.85 58.02
N GLU A 141 18.43 18.47 59.29
CA GLU A 141 18.27 19.39 60.43
C GLU A 141 19.58 20.10 60.82
#